data_AF-A0AAC9KCC1-F1
#
_entry.id   AF-A0AAC9KCC1-F1
#
_cell.length_a   1.000
_cell.length_b   1.000
_cell.length_c   1.000
_cell.angle_alpha   90.00
_cell.angle_beta   90.00
_cell.angle_gamma   90.00
#
_symmetry.space_group_name_H-M   'P 1'
#
loop_
_entity.id
_entity.type
_entity.pdbx_description
1 polymer ?
#
loop_
_entity_poly.entity_id
_entity_poly.type
_entity_poly.pdbx_seq_one_letter_code
_entity_poly.pdbx_strand_id
1 'polypeptide(L)'
;MGRRRTHIGNRLGLPDGRTAPCFPSNRHHKTGTFLFHTQSHTMTPGTSPDPALAKPKILGIAGWSGSGKTTLLTSLIPRLIASGLRVSTIKHAHHGFDLDRPGKDSWRHREAGAHEVMLMGEARWALLHEPRADEEAPDLDRLVQRMAPVDVILVEGFRTYPHPKIEVYRPVTGKPPLWPDQRDIVAVAASPFPLETQENGMNKPCFLPLDDVQAVANWTIGFLSRYRYVAPA
;
A
#
# COMPACT_ATOMS: atom_id res chain seq x y z
N MET A 1 -10.32 -45.84 3.72
CA MET A 1 -10.32 -44.83 4.81
C MET A 1 -9.15 -43.88 4.52
N GLY A 2 -9.34 -42.74 3.84
CA GLY A 2 -9.94 -41.51 4.37
C GLY A 2 -8.93 -40.83 5.30
N ARG A 3 -8.24 -39.75 4.91
CA ARG A 3 -8.78 -38.38 4.97
C ARG A 3 -8.07 -37.46 3.97
N ARG A 4 -8.87 -36.77 3.15
CA ARG A 4 -8.47 -35.62 2.34
C ARG A 4 -8.24 -34.43 3.27
N ARG A 5 -7.10 -33.73 3.12
CA ARG A 5 -6.91 -32.39 3.72
C ARG A 5 -7.72 -31.40 2.89
N THR A 6 -8.81 -30.91 3.46
CA THR A 6 -9.57 -29.76 2.94
C THR A 6 -8.78 -28.50 3.24
N HIS A 7 -8.22 -27.87 2.20
CA HIS A 7 -7.80 -26.47 2.28
C HIS A 7 -9.06 -25.61 2.40
N ILE A 8 -9.32 -25.10 3.60
CA ILE A 8 -10.29 -24.05 3.84
C ILE A 8 -9.62 -22.75 3.42
N GLY A 9 -9.92 -22.27 2.22
CA GLY A 9 -9.53 -20.94 1.76
C GLY A 9 -10.31 -19.89 2.56
N ASN A 10 -9.59 -19.05 3.30
CA ASN A 10 -10.20 -17.91 3.99
C ASN A 10 -10.76 -16.90 2.98
N ARG A 11 -12.06 -16.62 3.12
CA ARG A 11 -12.84 -15.75 2.26
C ARG A 11 -12.54 -14.29 2.64
N LEU A 12 -11.76 -13.58 1.82
CA LEU A 12 -11.64 -12.12 1.92
C LEU A 12 -13.02 -11.49 1.68
N GLY A 13 -13.57 -10.81 2.69
CA GLY A 13 -14.79 -10.03 2.59
C GLY A 13 -14.55 -8.74 1.79
N LEU A 14 -14.48 -8.85 0.47
CA LEU A 14 -14.66 -7.70 -0.41
C LEU A 14 -16.17 -7.38 -0.42
N PRO A 15 -16.61 -6.13 -0.12
CA PRO A 15 -18.02 -5.78 -0.26
C PRO A 15 -18.44 -5.97 -1.72
N ASP A 16 -19.52 -6.72 -1.92
CA ASP A 16 -20.26 -7.00 -3.16
C ASP A 16 -19.61 -6.48 -4.46
N GLY A 17 -18.80 -7.33 -5.11
CA GLY A 17 -18.66 -7.52 -6.57
C GLY A 17 -18.66 -6.33 -7.55
N ARG A 18 -18.62 -5.09 -7.07
CA ARG A 18 -18.73 -3.85 -7.84
C ARG A 18 -17.37 -3.20 -7.78
N THR A 19 -16.58 -3.49 -8.82
CA THR A 19 -15.35 -2.75 -9.11
C THR A 19 -15.65 -1.26 -9.11
N ALA A 20 -14.76 -0.47 -8.51
CA ALA A 20 -14.79 0.97 -8.71
C ALA A 20 -14.69 1.24 -10.22
N PRO A 21 -15.58 2.05 -10.83
CA PRO A 21 -15.43 2.38 -12.24
C PRO A 21 -14.07 3.04 -12.44
N CYS A 22 -13.26 2.51 -13.34
CA CYS A 22 -12.13 3.28 -13.88
C CYS A 22 -12.76 4.50 -14.56
N PHE A 23 -12.47 5.70 -14.08
CA PHE A 23 -13.10 6.92 -14.57
C PHE A 23 -12.92 7.05 -16.10
N PRO A 24 -13.98 7.37 -16.87
CA PRO A 24 -13.82 7.72 -18.27
C PRO A 24 -13.15 9.10 -18.40
N SER A 25 -12.35 9.27 -19.45
CA SER A 25 -11.73 10.54 -19.82
C SER A 25 -12.80 11.60 -20.13
N ASN A 26 -12.65 12.78 -19.53
CA ASN A 26 -13.66 13.84 -19.62
C ASN A 26 -13.63 14.54 -20.98
N ARG A 27 -14.76 14.58 -21.70
CA ARG A 27 -15.03 15.56 -22.77
C ARG A 27 -15.65 16.82 -22.16
N HIS A 28 -15.25 17.97 -22.70
CA HIS A 28 -15.71 19.31 -22.34
C HIS A 28 -17.23 19.52 -22.48
N HIS A 29 -17.84 20.24 -21.53
CA HIS A 29 -18.68 21.40 -21.83
C HIS A 29 -18.99 22.31 -20.60
N LYS A 30 -18.57 23.57 -20.75
CA LYS A 30 -19.18 24.89 -20.44
C LYS A 30 -20.00 25.13 -19.15
N THR A 31 -19.35 25.87 -18.24
CA THR A 31 -19.72 27.16 -17.60
C THR A 31 -21.20 27.49 -17.32
N GLY A 32 -21.54 27.55 -16.02
CA GLY A 32 -22.66 28.30 -15.45
C GLY A 32 -22.18 29.13 -14.25
N THR A 33 -22.38 30.43 -14.30
CA THR A 33 -21.99 31.44 -13.30
C THR A 33 -22.90 31.37 -12.06
N PHE A 34 -22.32 31.26 -10.86
CA PHE A 34 -23.05 31.43 -9.58
C PHE A 34 -22.42 32.54 -8.75
N LEU A 35 -23.28 33.40 -8.20
CA LEU A 35 -22.95 34.54 -7.35
C LEU A 35 -22.29 34.10 -6.02
N PHE A 36 -21.18 34.76 -5.68
CA PHE A 36 -20.48 34.58 -4.41
C PHE A 36 -21.17 35.36 -3.28
N HIS A 37 -21.60 34.66 -2.24
CA HIS A 37 -21.85 35.22 -0.92
C HIS A 37 -20.59 34.98 -0.08
N THR A 38 -19.84 36.04 0.24
CA THR A 38 -18.65 35.94 1.09
C THR A 38 -19.06 35.90 2.55
N GLN A 39 -19.08 34.71 3.14
CA GLN A 39 -18.97 34.56 4.59
C GLN A 39 -17.54 34.19 4.94
N SER A 40 -16.90 35.08 5.67
CA SER A 40 -15.58 34.91 6.25
C SER A 40 -15.67 33.82 7.33
N HIS A 41 -15.13 32.63 7.06
CA HIS A 41 -14.82 31.65 8.09
C HIS A 41 -13.31 31.58 8.24
N THR A 42 -12.84 32.02 9.41
CA THR A 42 -11.47 31.85 9.86
C THR A 42 -11.19 30.35 9.99
N MET A 43 -10.30 29.82 9.14
CA MET A 43 -9.77 28.48 9.28
C MET A 43 -8.77 28.43 10.44
N THR A 44 -9.10 27.73 11.51
CA THR A 44 -8.13 27.27 12.51
C THR A 44 -7.36 26.06 11.96
N PRO A 45 -6.02 26.07 11.92
CA PRO A 45 -5.24 24.87 11.67
C PRO A 45 -5.09 24.06 12.96
N GLY A 46 -5.32 22.76 12.88
CA GLY A 46 -4.94 21.81 13.93
C GLY A 46 -6.11 21.23 14.71
N THR A 47 -6.86 20.33 14.10
CA THR A 47 -7.56 19.29 14.86
C THR A 47 -6.60 18.11 14.98
N SER A 48 -6.05 17.92 16.17
CA SER A 48 -5.36 16.68 16.54
C SER A 48 -6.30 15.50 16.25
N PRO A 49 -5.86 14.41 15.59
CA PRO A 49 -6.76 13.31 15.33
C PRO A 49 -7.17 12.66 16.64
N ASP A 50 -8.46 12.36 16.71
CA ASP A 50 -9.12 11.54 17.71
C ASP A 50 -8.28 10.26 17.99
N PRO A 51 -7.93 9.94 19.25
CA PRO A 51 -7.13 8.77 19.60
C PRO A 51 -7.79 7.42 19.25
N ALA A 52 -9.02 7.42 18.72
CA ALA A 52 -9.70 6.24 18.16
C ALA A 52 -9.52 6.10 16.63
N LEU A 53 -8.33 6.40 16.09
CA LEU A 53 -8.04 6.15 14.66
C LEU A 53 -8.29 4.66 14.35
N ALA A 54 -9.29 4.39 13.50
CA ALA A 54 -9.54 3.07 12.95
C ALA A 54 -8.23 2.49 12.38
N LYS A 55 -8.02 1.17 12.53
CA LYS A 55 -6.81 0.47 12.04
C LYS A 55 -6.42 0.98 10.64
N PRO A 56 -5.15 1.34 10.40
CA PRO A 56 -4.73 1.95 9.14
C PRO A 56 -5.14 1.07 7.96
N LYS A 57 -5.53 1.70 6.85
CA LYS A 57 -5.76 0.95 5.60
C LYS A 57 -4.43 0.44 5.07
N ILE A 58 -4.43 -0.74 4.49
CA ILE A 58 -3.23 -1.37 3.92
C ILE A 58 -3.43 -1.48 2.42
N LEU A 59 -2.45 -1.04 1.64
CA LEU A 59 -2.44 -1.20 0.19
C LEU A 59 -1.03 -1.56 -0.29
N GLY A 60 -0.90 -2.70 -0.95
CA GLY A 60 0.39 -3.15 -1.47
C GLY A 60 0.68 -2.64 -2.87
N ILE A 61 1.96 -2.57 -3.21
CA ILE A 61 2.48 -2.35 -4.55
C ILE A 61 3.24 -3.60 -4.97
N ALA A 62 2.69 -4.29 -5.97
CA ALA A 62 3.19 -5.55 -6.51
C ALA A 62 3.81 -5.36 -7.89
N GLY A 63 4.52 -6.37 -8.36
CA GLY A 63 5.15 -6.36 -9.69
C GLY A 63 6.55 -6.95 -9.65
N TRP A 64 7.01 -7.44 -10.79
CA TRP A 64 8.34 -8.05 -10.92
C TRP A 64 9.47 -7.06 -10.61
N SER A 65 10.68 -7.58 -10.37
CA SER A 65 11.86 -6.72 -10.24
C SER A 65 12.03 -5.87 -11.51
N GLY A 66 12.42 -4.61 -11.35
CA GLY A 66 12.55 -3.66 -12.47
C GLY A 66 11.26 -3.08 -13.04
N SER A 67 10.08 -3.45 -12.53
CA SER A 67 8.79 -2.90 -13.02
C SER A 67 8.55 -1.41 -12.72
N GLY A 68 9.27 -0.85 -11.73
CA GLY A 68 9.11 0.54 -11.30
C GLY A 68 8.27 0.74 -10.04
N LYS A 69 8.10 -0.28 -9.19
CA LYS A 69 7.37 -0.19 -7.90
C LYS A 69 7.84 0.97 -7.03
N THR A 70 9.15 1.05 -6.79
CA THR A 70 9.73 2.11 -5.96
C THR A 70 9.50 3.49 -6.59
N THR A 71 9.63 3.61 -7.92
CA THR A 71 9.34 4.87 -8.65
C THR A 71 7.88 5.29 -8.52
N LEU A 72 6.94 4.34 -8.61
CA LEU A 72 5.53 4.64 -8.39
C LEU A 72 5.29 5.08 -6.95
N LEU A 73 5.83 4.36 -5.96
CA LEU A 73 5.68 4.70 -4.54
C LEU A 73 6.19 6.09 -4.21
N THR A 74 7.42 6.43 -4.61
CA THR A 74 8.02 7.74 -4.33
C THR A 74 7.26 8.88 -5.00
N SER A 75 6.59 8.62 -6.12
CA SER A 75 5.75 9.61 -6.82
C SER A 75 4.31 9.68 -6.27
N LEU A 76 3.80 8.58 -5.73
CA LEU A 76 2.44 8.46 -5.19
C LEU A 76 2.32 9.06 -3.79
N ILE A 77 3.29 8.80 -2.91
CA ILE A 77 3.28 9.24 -1.49
C ILE A 77 3.03 10.75 -1.36
N PRO A 78 3.75 11.65 -2.07
CA PRO A 78 3.50 13.09 -1.96
C PRO A 78 2.08 13.51 -2.36
N ARG A 79 1.46 12.81 -3.32
CA ARG A 79 0.09 13.11 -3.79
C ARG A 79 -0.96 12.68 -2.78
N LEU A 80 -0.75 11.55 -2.09
CA LEU A 80 -1.61 11.12 -1.00
C LEU A 80 -1.51 12.08 0.19
N ILE A 81 -0.29 12.50 0.55
CA ILE A 81 -0.05 13.50 1.60
C ILE A 81 -0.70 14.84 1.24
N ALA A 82 -0.54 15.31 0.00
CA ALA A 82 -1.18 16.53 -0.49
C ALA A 82 -2.72 16.46 -0.47
N SER A 83 -3.29 15.26 -0.43
CA SER A 83 -4.73 15.01 -0.28
C SER A 83 -5.17 14.88 1.18
N GLY A 84 -4.30 15.18 2.14
CA GLY A 84 -4.59 15.18 3.57
C GLY A 84 -4.38 13.85 4.28
N LEU A 85 -3.84 12.82 3.62
CA LEU A 85 -3.59 11.51 4.22
C LEU A 85 -2.24 11.47 4.93
N ARG A 86 -2.22 10.93 6.15
CA ARG A 86 -1.00 10.46 6.82
C ARG A 86 -0.61 9.11 6.22
N VAL A 87 0.62 9.00 5.75
CA VAL A 87 1.12 7.82 5.03
C VAL A 87 2.33 7.24 5.74
N SER A 88 2.37 5.91 5.87
CA SER A 88 3.58 5.16 6.21
C SER A 88 3.86 4.08 5.17
N THR A 89 5.05 3.50 5.20
CA THR A 89 5.46 2.44 4.27
C THR A 89 6.04 1.24 5.01
N ILE A 90 5.75 0.04 4.53
CA ILE A 90 6.45 -1.19 4.90
C ILE A 90 7.11 -1.75 3.65
N LYS A 91 8.39 -2.11 3.73
CA LYS A 91 9.12 -2.75 2.63
C LYS A 91 9.65 -4.11 3.07
N HIS A 92 9.27 -5.16 2.35
CA HIS A 92 9.82 -6.50 2.56
C HIS A 92 11.05 -6.70 1.67
N ALA A 93 12.24 -6.82 2.27
CA ALA A 93 13.49 -7.07 1.57
C ALA A 93 13.73 -8.59 1.40
N HIS A 94 14.06 -9.04 0.19
CA HIS A 94 14.17 -10.47 -0.14
C HIS A 94 15.46 -11.16 0.36
N HIS A 95 16.47 -10.42 0.83
CA HIS A 95 17.79 -10.97 1.19
C HIS A 95 18.30 -10.49 2.55
N GLY A 96 17.40 -10.16 3.48
CA GLY A 96 17.76 -9.47 4.71
C GLY A 96 18.20 -8.03 4.46
N PHE A 97 18.37 -7.26 5.53
CA PHE A 97 18.94 -5.91 5.49
C PHE A 97 19.57 -5.60 6.84
N ASP A 98 20.61 -4.76 6.85
CA ASP A 98 21.16 -4.20 8.09
C ASP A 98 21.28 -2.68 7.91
N LEU A 99 20.74 -1.94 8.88
CA LEU A 99 20.83 -0.48 8.93
C LEU A 99 22.04 0.00 9.73
N ASP A 100 22.67 -0.89 10.48
CA ASP A 100 23.77 -0.59 11.36
C ASP A 100 25.14 -0.90 10.73
N ARG A 101 26.22 -0.47 11.39
CA ARG A 101 27.59 -0.73 10.98
C ARG A 101 28.28 -1.67 11.97
N PRO A 102 28.84 -2.81 11.51
CA PRO A 102 29.58 -3.71 12.36
C PRO A 102 30.63 -3.00 13.24
N GLY A 103 30.68 -3.37 14.52
CA GLY A 103 31.62 -2.84 15.50
C GLY A 103 31.27 -1.49 16.14
N LYS A 104 30.19 -0.81 15.72
CA LYS A 104 29.66 0.39 16.39
C LYS A 104 28.82 0.03 17.62
N ASP A 105 28.51 1.03 18.45
CA ASP A 105 27.89 0.81 19.76
C ASP A 105 26.51 0.13 19.66
N SER A 106 25.62 0.63 18.79
CA SER A 106 24.31 0.02 18.55
C SER A 106 24.41 -1.40 17.99
N TRP A 107 25.41 -1.67 17.15
CA TRP A 107 25.66 -3.02 16.63
C TRP A 107 26.10 -3.95 17.76
N ARG A 108 27.02 -3.49 18.63
CA ARG A 108 27.47 -4.25 19.79
C ARG A 108 26.33 -4.53 20.78
N HIS A 109 25.37 -3.61 20.94
CA HIS A 109 24.19 -3.85 21.78
C HIS A 109 23.33 -5.00 21.23
N ARG A 110 23.14 -5.07 19.91
CA ARG A 110 22.39 -6.14 19.23
C ARG A 110 23.11 -7.49 19.40
N GLU A 111 24.41 -7.52 19.11
CA GLU A 111 25.23 -8.74 19.25
C GLU A 111 25.36 -9.23 20.70
N ALA A 112 25.31 -8.31 21.67
CA ALA A 112 25.22 -8.65 23.09
C ALA A 112 23.87 -9.28 23.48
N GLY A 113 22.90 -9.31 22.57
CA GLY A 113 21.62 -9.96 22.75
C GLY A 113 20.50 -9.04 23.22
N ALA A 114 20.53 -7.73 22.91
CA ALA A 114 19.36 -6.87 23.12
C ALA A 114 18.19 -7.28 22.19
N HIS A 115 16.95 -7.34 22.72
CA HIS A 115 15.76 -7.63 21.90
C HIS A 115 15.37 -6.45 21.01
N GLU A 116 15.54 -5.24 21.53
CA GLU A 116 15.25 -4.00 20.86
C GLU A 116 16.39 -3.02 21.12
N VAL A 117 16.81 -2.30 20.08
CA VAL A 117 17.81 -1.22 20.16
C VAL A 117 17.25 0.03 19.53
N MET A 118 17.10 1.08 20.35
CA MET A 118 16.62 2.40 19.94
C MET A 118 17.81 3.32 19.67
N LEU A 119 17.95 3.79 18.44
CA LEU A 119 18.88 4.87 18.08
C LEU A 119 18.10 6.17 17.98
N MET A 120 18.58 7.21 18.66
CA MET A 120 17.98 8.54 18.61
C MET A 120 19.03 9.55 18.17
N GLY A 121 18.71 10.32 17.13
CA GLY A 121 19.42 11.54 16.75
C GLY A 121 18.49 12.75 16.80
N GLU A 122 19.02 13.93 16.49
CA GLU A 122 18.28 15.19 16.62
C GLU A 122 17.00 15.25 15.76
N ALA A 123 17.01 14.65 14.57
CA ALA A 123 15.91 14.74 13.60
C ALA A 123 15.05 13.48 13.48
N ARG A 124 15.54 12.32 13.94
CA ARG A 124 14.88 11.03 13.75
C ARG A 124 15.40 9.99 14.73
N TRP A 125 14.61 8.93 14.89
CA TRP A 125 15.00 7.73 15.60
C TRP A 125 14.79 6.49 14.73
N ALA A 126 15.44 5.39 15.10
CA ALA A 126 15.26 4.08 14.51
C ALA A 126 15.17 3.03 15.62
N LEU A 127 14.19 2.12 15.51
CA LEU A 127 14.07 0.96 16.38
C LEU A 127 14.45 -0.28 15.57
N LEU A 128 15.48 -0.99 16.02
CA LEU A 128 15.79 -2.33 15.53
C LEU A 128 15.20 -3.34 16.48
N HIS A 129 14.54 -4.36 15.91
CA HIS A 129 14.00 -5.50 16.63
C HIS A 129 14.74 -6.74 16.15
N GLU A 130 15.32 -7.49 17.08
CA GLU A 130 16.04 -8.75 16.83
C GLU A 130 15.17 -9.93 17.25
N PRO A 131 14.55 -10.65 16.29
CA PRO A 131 13.79 -11.85 16.60
C PRO A 131 14.69 -12.88 17.26
N ARG A 132 14.18 -13.56 18.28
CA ARG A 132 14.90 -14.72 18.85
C ARG A 132 14.83 -15.92 17.94
N ALA A 133 15.75 -16.87 18.12
CA ALA A 133 15.82 -18.07 17.30
C ALA A 133 14.54 -18.93 17.38
N ASP A 134 13.76 -18.79 18.45
CA ASP A 134 12.48 -19.43 18.69
C ASP A 134 11.26 -18.56 18.29
N GLU A 135 11.47 -17.31 17.88
CA GLU A 135 10.41 -16.41 17.42
C GLU A 135 10.21 -16.54 15.91
N GLU A 136 8.95 -16.64 15.49
CA GLU A 136 8.62 -16.55 14.07
C GLU A 136 8.77 -15.11 13.56
N ALA A 137 9.25 -14.96 12.31
CA ALA A 137 9.31 -13.66 11.67
C ALA A 137 7.91 -13.00 11.65
N PRO A 138 7.77 -11.72 12.03
CA PRO A 138 6.47 -11.08 12.14
C PRO A 138 5.80 -11.00 10.76
N ASP A 139 4.51 -11.35 10.73
CA ASP A 139 3.68 -11.16 9.55
C ASP A 139 3.29 -9.69 9.36
N LEU A 140 2.61 -9.38 8.26
CA LEU A 140 2.24 -8.00 7.93
C LEU A 140 1.33 -7.37 9.01
N ASP A 141 0.40 -8.14 9.58
CA ASP A 141 -0.50 -7.66 10.62
C ASP A 141 0.25 -7.26 11.90
N ARG A 142 1.25 -8.05 12.31
CA ARG A 142 2.13 -7.73 13.45
C ARG A 142 2.99 -6.51 13.17
N LEU A 143 3.53 -6.37 11.96
CA LEU A 143 4.32 -5.20 11.58
C LEU A 143 3.48 -3.92 11.59
N VAL A 144 2.23 -3.97 11.11
CA VAL A 144 1.30 -2.83 11.13
C VAL A 144 1.02 -2.33 12.54
N GLN A 145 0.95 -3.23 13.53
CA GLN A 145 0.75 -2.86 14.95
C GLN A 145 1.93 -2.07 15.54
N ARG A 146 3.13 -2.15 14.94
CA ARG A 146 4.32 -1.40 15.36
C ARG A 146 4.41 -0.01 14.73
N MET A 147 3.56 0.30 13.75
CA MET A 147 3.61 1.58 13.04
C MET A 147 2.88 2.68 13.82
N ALA A 148 3.33 3.92 13.65
CA ALA A 148 2.60 5.07 14.14
C ALA A 148 1.16 5.10 13.54
N PRO A 149 0.16 5.61 14.27
CA PRO A 149 -1.19 5.78 13.72
C PRO A 149 -1.15 6.64 12.45
N VAL A 150 -1.66 6.11 11.34
CA VAL A 150 -1.73 6.79 10.03
C VAL A 150 -3.00 6.37 9.31
N ASP A 151 -3.38 7.09 8.24
CA ASP A 151 -4.57 6.75 7.46
C ASP A 151 -4.32 5.55 6.53
N VAL A 152 -3.10 5.43 6.01
CA VAL A 152 -2.71 4.35 5.08
C VAL A 152 -1.25 3.92 5.26
N ILE A 153 -1.03 2.61 5.21
CA ILE A 153 0.27 1.97 5.09
C ILE A 153 0.39 1.39 3.68
N LEU A 154 1.38 1.88 2.93
CA LEU A 154 1.74 1.34 1.62
C LEU A 154 2.79 0.23 1.77
N VAL A 155 2.57 -0.92 1.14
CA VAL A 155 3.42 -2.09 1.31
C VAL A 155 4.16 -2.41 0.02
N GLU A 156 5.49 -2.29 0.00
CA GLU A 156 6.32 -2.81 -1.10
C GLU A 156 6.77 -4.24 -0.76
N GLY A 157 6.23 -5.24 -1.45
CA GLY A 157 6.54 -6.65 -1.21
C GLY A 157 5.33 -7.42 -0.68
N PHE A 158 5.54 -8.39 0.21
CA PHE A 158 4.48 -9.28 0.73
C PHE A 158 3.58 -9.86 -0.38
N ARG A 159 4.18 -10.26 -1.51
CA ARG A 159 3.46 -10.64 -2.74
C ARG A 159 2.41 -11.75 -2.54
N THR A 160 2.65 -12.65 -1.60
CA THR A 160 1.75 -13.79 -1.29
C THR A 160 0.81 -13.53 -0.12
N TYR A 161 1.00 -12.44 0.63
CA TYR A 161 0.17 -12.13 1.80
C TYR A 161 -1.18 -11.57 1.36
N PRO A 162 -2.32 -12.03 1.90
CA PRO A 162 -3.65 -11.64 1.41
C PRO A 162 -4.02 -10.21 1.83
N HIS A 163 -3.74 -9.25 0.96
CA HIS A 163 -4.09 -7.82 1.13
C HIS A 163 -4.22 -7.16 -0.24
N PRO A 164 -5.05 -6.10 -0.42
CA PRO A 164 -5.23 -5.48 -1.72
C PRO A 164 -3.93 -4.90 -2.26
N LYS A 165 -3.70 -5.05 -3.57
CA LYS A 165 -2.48 -4.57 -4.25
C LYS A 165 -2.79 -3.83 -5.54
N ILE A 166 -1.97 -2.83 -5.84
CA ILE A 166 -1.78 -2.30 -7.19
C ILE A 166 -0.59 -3.04 -7.81
N GLU A 167 -0.80 -3.73 -8.93
CA GLU A 167 0.29 -4.28 -9.72
C GLU A 167 0.91 -3.20 -10.61
N VAL A 168 2.24 -3.11 -10.59
CA VAL A 168 3.02 -2.36 -11.58
C VAL A 168 3.45 -3.32 -12.67
N TYR A 169 2.93 -3.11 -13.87
CA TYR A 169 3.16 -4.00 -15.01
C TYR A 169 3.78 -3.26 -16.19
N ARG A 170 4.89 -3.79 -16.70
CA ARG A 170 5.53 -3.33 -17.93
C ARG A 170 5.90 -4.55 -18.78
N PRO A 171 5.28 -4.75 -19.97
CA PRO A 171 5.61 -5.87 -20.86
C PRO A 171 7.11 -5.96 -21.20
N VAL A 172 7.81 -4.82 -21.26
CA VAL A 172 9.26 -4.74 -21.50
C VAL A 172 10.11 -5.53 -20.50
N THR A 173 9.56 -5.87 -19.32
CA THR A 173 10.24 -6.73 -18.34
C THR A 173 10.32 -8.20 -18.77
N GLY A 174 9.58 -8.61 -19.81
CA GLY A 174 9.51 -9.99 -20.28
C GLY A 174 8.86 -10.96 -19.29
N LYS A 175 8.18 -10.45 -18.27
CA LYS A 175 7.50 -11.25 -17.24
C LYS A 175 5.98 -11.16 -17.42
N PRO A 176 5.23 -12.26 -17.20
CA PRO A 176 3.77 -12.24 -17.30
C PRO A 176 3.16 -11.36 -16.20
N PRO A 177 1.98 -10.77 -16.42
CA PRO A 177 1.27 -10.06 -15.37
C PRO A 177 0.89 -10.99 -14.21
N LEU A 178 0.69 -10.43 -13.03
CA LEU A 178 0.29 -11.15 -11.82
C LEU A 178 -1.24 -11.31 -11.72
N TRP A 179 -1.99 -10.32 -12.21
CA TRP A 179 -3.43 -10.17 -12.02
C TRP A 179 -4.37 -11.25 -12.59
N PRO A 180 -3.97 -12.16 -13.50
CA PRO A 180 -4.84 -13.31 -13.77
C PRO A 180 -4.91 -14.29 -12.59
N ASP A 181 -3.79 -14.46 -11.86
CA ASP A 181 -3.64 -15.50 -10.84
C ASP A 181 -3.80 -14.98 -9.39
N GLN A 182 -3.69 -13.66 -9.20
CA GLN A 182 -3.72 -13.03 -7.87
C GLN A 182 -4.97 -12.16 -7.70
N ARG A 183 -5.98 -12.72 -7.00
CA ARG A 183 -7.29 -12.08 -6.77
C ARG A 183 -7.26 -10.85 -5.88
N ASP A 184 -6.19 -10.70 -5.12
CA ASP A 184 -5.92 -9.56 -4.26
C ASP A 184 -5.31 -8.37 -5.03
N ILE A 185 -5.06 -8.51 -6.33
CA ILE A 185 -4.74 -7.39 -7.21
C ILE A 185 -6.04 -6.68 -7.60
N VAL A 186 -6.19 -5.46 -7.10
CA VAL A 186 -7.39 -4.62 -7.28
C VAL A 186 -7.21 -3.58 -8.38
N ALA A 187 -5.97 -3.27 -8.75
CA ALA A 187 -5.64 -2.42 -9.89
C ALA A 187 -4.31 -2.84 -10.53
N VAL A 188 -4.14 -2.49 -11.82
CA VAL A 188 -2.93 -2.69 -12.60
C VAL A 188 -2.52 -1.35 -13.19
N ALA A 189 -1.45 -0.76 -12.66
CA ALA A 189 -0.79 0.39 -13.24
C ALA A 189 0.19 -0.09 -14.33
N ALA A 190 -0.15 0.16 -15.59
CA ALA A 190 0.58 -0.38 -16.74
C ALA A 190 1.24 0.70 -17.61
N SER A 191 2.38 0.34 -18.21
CA SER A 191 2.99 1.11 -19.30
C SER A 191 3.61 0.13 -20.32
N PRO A 192 3.25 0.22 -21.62
CA PRO A 192 2.33 1.20 -22.20
C PRO A 192 0.87 1.02 -21.76
N PHE A 193 0.05 2.06 -21.96
CA PHE A 193 -1.38 2.08 -21.63
C PHE A 193 -2.19 2.71 -22.77
N PRO A 194 -3.37 2.16 -23.15
CA PRO A 194 -3.98 0.93 -22.62
C PRO A 194 -3.19 -0.34 -23.01
N LEU A 195 -3.35 -1.42 -22.25
CA LEU A 195 -2.82 -2.73 -22.63
C LEU A 195 -3.70 -3.35 -23.72
N GLU A 196 -3.10 -3.97 -24.73
CA GLU A 196 -3.83 -4.63 -25.82
C GLU A 196 -4.66 -5.83 -25.33
N THR A 197 -4.22 -6.52 -24.27
CA THR A 197 -4.82 -7.76 -23.75
C THR A 197 -5.97 -7.55 -22.77
N GLN A 198 -6.73 -6.47 -22.90
CA GLN A 198 -7.88 -6.16 -22.03
C GLN A 198 -9.09 -7.08 -22.30
N GLU A 199 -8.97 -8.41 -22.15
CA GLU A 199 -10.14 -9.29 -22.19
C GLU A 199 -11.10 -9.04 -20.99
N ASN A 200 -12.39 -9.28 -21.22
CA ASN A 200 -13.48 -9.01 -20.27
C ASN A 200 -13.76 -10.24 -19.41
N GLY A 201 -13.72 -10.09 -18.08
CA GLY A 201 -14.07 -11.14 -17.13
C GLY A 201 -14.57 -10.58 -15.81
N MET A 202 -15.43 -11.35 -15.12
CA MET A 202 -15.88 -11.02 -13.76
C MET A 202 -14.68 -11.14 -12.80
N ASN A 203 -14.36 -10.07 -12.05
CA ASN A 203 -13.16 -9.86 -11.22
C ASN A 203 -11.91 -9.27 -11.90
N LYS A 204 -12.07 -8.59 -13.03
CA LYS A 204 -10.97 -7.83 -13.64
C LYS A 204 -10.55 -6.63 -12.75
N PRO A 205 -9.24 -6.41 -12.49
CA PRO A 205 -8.77 -5.23 -11.77
C PRO A 205 -9.01 -3.94 -12.57
N CYS A 206 -8.95 -2.78 -11.90
CA CYS A 206 -8.95 -1.51 -12.63
C CYS A 206 -7.58 -1.28 -13.31
N PHE A 207 -7.57 -0.95 -14.60
CA PHE A 207 -6.34 -0.62 -15.32
C PHE A 207 -6.08 0.88 -15.25
N LEU A 208 -4.86 1.26 -14.91
CA LEU A 208 -4.43 2.64 -14.72
C LEU A 208 -3.21 2.94 -15.59
N PRO A 209 -3.12 4.15 -16.18
CA PRO A 209 -1.90 4.61 -16.84
C PRO A 209 -0.77 4.80 -15.82
N LEU A 210 0.25 3.94 -15.86
CA LEU A 210 1.38 4.00 -14.91
C LEU A 210 2.15 5.32 -15.01
N ASP A 211 2.22 5.90 -16.21
CA ASP A 211 2.95 7.13 -16.47
C ASP A 211 2.12 8.40 -16.09
N ASP A 212 0.84 8.25 -15.73
CA ASP A 212 0.02 9.29 -15.10
C ASP A 212 -0.22 8.97 -13.62
N VAL A 213 0.75 9.38 -12.80
CA VAL A 213 0.73 9.16 -11.35
C VAL A 213 -0.45 9.87 -10.68
N GLN A 214 -0.98 10.97 -11.24
CA GLN A 214 -2.14 11.64 -10.66
C GLN A 214 -3.41 10.80 -10.84
N ALA A 215 -3.59 10.14 -12.00
CA ALA A 215 -4.66 9.18 -12.18
C ALA A 215 -4.57 8.02 -11.19
N VAL A 216 -3.37 7.49 -10.95
CA VAL A 216 -3.14 6.45 -9.94
C VAL A 216 -3.47 6.95 -8.53
N ALA A 217 -3.07 8.17 -8.18
CA ALA A 217 -3.38 8.79 -6.88
C ALA A 217 -4.88 8.98 -6.67
N ASN A 218 -5.59 9.54 -7.66
CA ASN A 218 -7.04 9.75 -7.59
C ASN A 218 -7.78 8.43 -7.41
N TRP A 219 -7.39 7.39 -8.16
CA TRP A 219 -7.95 6.06 -8.00
C TRP A 219 -7.65 5.50 -6.60
N THR A 220 -6.42 5.65 -6.12
CA THR A 220 -6.00 5.17 -4.78
C THR A 220 -6.82 5.80 -3.68
N ILE A 221 -7.01 7.12 -3.70
CA ILE A 221 -7.83 7.85 -2.71
C ILE A 221 -9.28 7.36 -2.76
N GLY A 222 -9.85 7.23 -3.97
CA GLY A 222 -11.20 6.73 -4.16
C GLY A 222 -11.37 5.26 -3.78
N PHE A 223 -10.33 4.44 -3.89
CA PHE A 223 -10.33 3.05 -3.41
C PHE A 223 -10.31 3.03 -1.88
N LEU A 224 -9.38 3.77 -1.28
CA LEU A 224 -9.21 3.84 0.16
C LEU A 224 -10.48 4.35 0.85
N SER A 225 -11.21 5.32 0.30
CA SER A 225 -12.44 5.84 0.92
C SER A 225 -13.56 4.79 1.07
N ARG A 226 -13.58 3.76 0.22
CA ARG A 226 -14.57 2.67 0.23
C ARG A 226 -14.06 1.40 0.89
N TYR A 227 -12.74 1.22 0.91
CA TYR A 227 -12.10 0.03 1.45
C TYR A 227 -12.09 0.03 2.97
N ARG A 228 -12.61 -1.03 3.58
CA ARG A 228 -12.43 -1.35 4.99
C ARG A 228 -11.47 -2.53 5.08
N TYR A 229 -10.33 -2.34 5.75
CA TYR A 229 -9.45 -3.44 6.07
C TYR A 229 -10.12 -4.33 7.13
N VAL A 230 -10.20 -5.63 6.87
CA VAL A 230 -10.66 -6.64 7.83
C VAL A 230 -9.48 -7.59 8.02
N ALA A 231 -8.90 -7.60 9.21
CA ALA A 231 -7.84 -8.54 9.53
C ALA A 231 -8.38 -9.98 9.40
N PRO A 232 -7.58 -10.94 8.90
CA PRO A 232 -7.94 -12.34 9.06
C PRO A 232 -8.15 -12.66 10.54
N ALA A 233 -9.21 -13.42 10.83
CA ALA A 233 -9.55 -13.88 12.18
C ALA A 233 -8.54 -14.89 12.71
#